data_AF-A0A2E9Y0H1-F1
#
_entry.id   AF-A0A2E9Y0H1-F1
#
_cell.length_a   1.000
_cell.length_b   1.000
_cell.length_c   1.000
_cell.angle_alpha   90.00
_cell.angle_beta   90.00
_cell.angle_gamma   90.00
#
_symmetry.space_group_name_H-M   'P 1'
#
loop_
_entity.id
_entity.type
_entity.pdbx_description
1 polymer ?
#
loop_
_entity_poly.entity_id
_entity_poly.type
_entity_poly.pdbx_seq_one_letter_code
_entity_poly.pdbx_strand_id
1 'polypeptide(L)' 'MAKYHVTLKASLSDGALYWVADVDAATEDAAMTEAEALFARQMENAAEWSFSEADVEPL' A
#
# COMPACT_ATOMS: atom_id res chain seq x y z
N MET A 1 -13.11 -4.54 16.25
CA MET A 1 -12.51 -4.61 14.90
C MET A 1 -11.10 -5.16 15.09
N ALA A 2 -10.63 -5.98 14.16
CA ALA A 2 -9.29 -6.53 14.21
C ALA A 2 -8.38 -5.68 13.33
N LYS A 3 -7.12 -5.54 13.75
CA LYS A 3 -6.09 -4.83 13.01
C LYS A 3 -5.43 -5.81 12.05
N TYR A 4 -5.45 -5.51 10.76
CA TYR A 4 -4.87 -6.32 9.70
C TYR A 4 -3.65 -5.62 9.11
N HIS A 5 -2.58 -6.37 8.93
CA HIS A 5 -1.41 -5.92 8.18
C HIS A 5 -1.60 -6.33 6.73
N VAL A 6 -1.85 -5.37 5.85
CA VAL A 6 -2.18 -5.60 4.45
C VAL A 6 -1.03 -5.15 3.57
N THR A 7 -0.60 -6.03 2.67
CA THR A 7 0.39 -5.73 1.62
C THR A 7 -0.30 -5.81 0.27
N LEU A 8 -0.42 -4.67 -0.41
CA LEU A 8 -0.87 -4.59 -1.80
C LEU A 8 0.34 -4.66 -2.73
N LYS A 9 0.35 -5.64 -3.62
CA LYS A 9 1.39 -5.81 -4.65
C LYS A 9 0.78 -5.56 -6.03
N ALA A 10 1.31 -4.58 -6.76
CA ALA A 10 0.95 -4.34 -8.15
C ALA A 10 2.17 -4.55 -9.05
N SER A 11 2.01 -5.36 -10.10
CA SER A 11 3.01 -5.52 -11.16
C SER A 11 2.79 -4.43 -12.21
N LEU A 12 3.82 -3.63 -12.49
CA LEU A 12 3.84 -2.57 -13.49
C LEU A 12 4.75 -2.95 -14.66
N SER A 13 4.72 -2.19 -15.76
CA SER A 13 5.56 -2.43 -16.94
C SER A 13 7.06 -2.43 -16.61
N ASP A 14 7.47 -1.49 -15.76
CA ASP A 14 8.88 -1.20 -15.47
C ASP A 14 9.26 -1.51 -14.02
N GLY A 15 8.40 -2.22 -13.28
CA GLY A 15 8.68 -2.54 -11.88
C GLY A 15 7.51 -3.17 -11.14
N ALA A 16 7.61 -3.19 -9.80
CA ALA A 16 6.54 -3.63 -8.92
C ALA A 16 6.36 -2.61 -7.81
N LEU A 17 5.10 -2.28 -7.51
CA LEU A 17 4.75 -1.48 -6.35
C LEU A 17 4.36 -2.43 -5.22
N TYR A 18 5.01 -2.26 -4.07
CA TYR A 18 4.59 -2.87 -2.81
C TYR A 18 4.15 -1.76 -1.89
N TRP A 19 2.87 -1.78 -1.51
CA TRP A 19 2.31 -0.83 -0.57
C TRP A 19 1.83 -1.59 0.67
N VAL A 20 2.30 -1.17 1.82
CA VAL A 20 2.04 -1.84 3.09
C VAL A 20 1.32 -0.87 4.01
N ALA A 21 0.20 -1.31 4.57
CA ALA A 21 -0.55 -0.52 5.54
C ALA A 21 -1.23 -1.41 6.57
N ASP A 22 -1.44 -0.83 7.74
CA ASP A 22 -2.29 -1.43 8.76
C ASP A 22 -3.70 -0.84 8.67
N VAL A 23 -4.72 -1.68 8.60
CA VAL A 23 -6.13 -1.25 8.56
C VAL A 23 -6.97 -1.98 9.61
N ASP A 24 -7.97 -1.29 10.15
CA ASP A 24 -8.95 -1.89 11.05
C ASP A 24 -10.15 -2.40 10.24
N ALA A 25 -10.46 -3.68 10.36
CA ALA A 25 -11.58 -4.28 9.64
C ALA A 25 -12.30 -5.38 10.45
N ALA A 26 -13.48 -5.79 9.98
CA ALA A 26 -14.25 -6.88 10.59
C ALA A 26 -13.83 -8.26 10.06
N THR A 27 -13.36 -8.33 8.81
CA THR A 27 -12.96 -9.55 8.10
C THR A 27 -11.76 -9.27 7.19
N GLU A 28 -11.10 -10.32 6.70
CA GLU A 28 -9.99 -10.21 5.75
C GLU A 28 -10.41 -9.52 4.43
N ASP A 29 -11.58 -9.89 3.87
CA ASP A 29 -12.12 -9.25 2.66
C ASP A 29 -12.37 -7.75 2.86
N ALA A 30 -12.87 -7.38 4.04
CA ALA A 30 -13.07 -5.98 4.40
C ALA A 30 -11.74 -5.25 4.58
N ALA A 31 -10.70 -5.92 5.13
CA ALA A 31 -9.36 -5.34 5.23
C ALA A 31 -8.74 -5.07 3.86
N MET A 32 -8.91 -5.97 2.89
CA MET A 32 -8.45 -5.74 1.51
C MET A 32 -9.16 -4.54 0.89
N THR A 33 -10.48 -4.48 1.00
CA THR A 33 -11.29 -3.37 0.46
C THR A 33 -10.88 -2.03 1.08
N GLU A 34 -10.67 -1.98 2.40
CA GLU A 34 -10.25 -0.74 3.06
C GLU A 34 -8.81 -0.35 2.77
N ALA A 35 -7.91 -1.32 2.61
CA ALA A 35 -6.54 -1.07 2.17
C ALA A 35 -6.51 -0.44 0.76
N GLU A 36 -7.31 -0.94 -0.18
CA GLU A 36 -7.43 -0.37 -1.53
C GLU A 36 -8.02 1.05 -1.50
N ALA A 37 -9.09 1.27 -0.71
CA ALA A 37 -9.68 2.59 -0.55
C ALA A 37 -8.70 3.59 0.07
N LEU A 38 -7.92 3.16 1.06
CA LEU A 38 -6.88 3.96 1.70
C LEU A 38 -5.75 4.27 0.73
N PHE A 39 -5.30 3.29 -0.05
CA PHE A 39 -4.29 3.48 -1.09
C PHE A 39 -4.74 4.50 -2.14
N ALA A 40 -5.99 4.38 -2.64
CA ALA A 40 -6.54 5.33 -3.61
C ALA A 40 -6.58 6.77 -3.07
N ARG A 41 -7.01 6.97 -1.81
CA ARG A 41 -6.99 8.28 -1.15
C ARG A 41 -5.58 8.85 -0.99
N GLN A 42 -4.60 7.99 -0.69
CA GLN A 42 -3.21 8.40 -0.56
C GLN A 42 -2.63 8.81 -1.93
N MET A 43 -2.99 8.11 -3.01
CA MET A 43 -2.61 8.47 -4.37
C MET A 43 -3.20 9.82 -4.83
N GLU A 44 -4.42 10.17 -4.38
CA GLU A 44 -4.99 11.51 -4.62
C GLU A 44 -4.17 12.63 -3.95
N ASN A 45 -3.51 12.31 -2.83
CA ASN A 45 -2.59 13.20 -2.10
C ASN A 45 -1.11 12.90 -2.40
N ALA A 46 -0.80 12.34 -3.57
CA ALA A 46 0.56 11.90 -3.92
C ALA A 46 1.65 12.98 -3.77
N ALA A 47 1.29 14.26 -3.70
CA ALA A 47 2.22 15.35 -3.38
C ALA A 47 2.88 15.21 -1.98
N GLU A 48 2.29 14.45 -1.06
CA GLU A 48 2.82 14.19 0.28
C GLU A 48 3.68 12.91 0.35
N TRP A 49 3.78 12.16 -0.76
CA TRP A 49 4.55 10.92 -0.77
C TRP A 49 6.05 11.21 -0.85
N SER A 50 6.73 10.99 0.26
CA SER A 50 8.19 10.99 0.34
C SER A 50 8.67 9.58 0.66
N PHE A 51 9.48 9.01 -0.21
CA PHE A 51 10.14 7.73 0.07
C PHE A 51 11.24 7.98 1.11
N SER A 52 11.05 7.45 2.32
CA SER A 52 12.02 7.60 3.41
C SER A 52 13.24 6.69 3.27
N GLU A 53 13.08 5.58 2.55
CA GLU A 53 14.13 4.57 2.32
C GLU A 53 14.09 4.13 0.85
N ALA A 54 15.26 4.06 0.23
CA ALA A 54 15.45 3.51 -1.11
C ALA A 54 16.75 2.72 -1.11
N ASP A 55 16.66 1.43 -1.42
CA ASP A 55 17.84 0.59 -1.66
C ASP A 55 18.16 0.64 -3.17
N VAL A 56 19.37 1.08 -3.51
CA VAL A 56 19.79 1.28 -4.90
C VAL A 56 21.11 0.54 -5.10
N GLU A 57 21.01 -0.66 -5.67
CA GLU A 57 22.17 -1.47 -6.05
C GLU A 57 22.46 -1.33 -7.57
N PRO A 58 23.73 -1.17 -7.97
CA PRO A 58 24.11 -1.23 -9.37
C PRO A 58 23.96 -2.68 -9.89
N LEU A 59 23.39 -2.81 -11.10
CA LEU A 59 23.30 -4.08 -11.82
C LEU A 59 24.66 -4.58 -12.31
#